data_AF-A0A917HAX9-F1
#
_entry.id   AF-A0A917HAX9-F1
#
_cell.length_a   1.000
_cell.length_b   1.000
_cell.length_c   1.000
_cell.angle_alpha   90.00
_cell.angle_beta   90.00
_cell.angle_gamma   90.00
#
_symmetry.space_group_name_H-M   'P 1'
#
loop_
_entity.id
_entity.type
_entity.pdbx_description
1 polymer ?
#
loop_
_entity_poly.entity_id
_entity_poly.type
_entity_poly.pdbx_seq_one_letter_code
_entity_poly.pdbx_strand_id
1 'polypeptide(L)' 'MSDNKIKIGISNKEGQLGFISARGGLRERAGRKSIGATRKVSLTLTDDLWDQIDSYCKEHNLSRSEMMRKVLESYFYN' A
#
# COMPACT_ATOMS: atom_id res chain seq x y z
N MET A 1 -10.92 7.67 -26.81
CA MET A 1 -9.63 6.95 -26.87
C MET A 1 -8.67 7.69 -25.94
N SER A 2 -8.22 7.07 -24.86
CA SER A 2 -7.39 7.73 -23.83
C SER A 2 -5.92 7.71 -24.24
N ASP A 3 -5.32 8.90 -24.39
CA ASP A 3 -3.89 9.10 -24.64
C ASP A 3 -3.05 8.58 -23.46
N ASN A 4 -2.69 7.30 -23.49
CA ASN A 4 -1.72 6.74 -22.56
C ASN A 4 -0.32 7.22 -22.94
N LYS A 5 0.17 8.29 -22.29
CA LYS A 5 1.56 8.74 -22.39
C LYS A 5 2.50 7.69 -21.81
N ILE A 6 3.05 6.83 -22.66
CA ILE A 6 4.06 5.84 -22.29
C ILE A 6 5.40 6.56 -22.13
N LYS A 7 5.98 6.55 -20.92
CA LYS A 7 7.35 7.02 -20.67
C LYS A 7 8.31 5.86 -20.84
N ILE A 8 9.25 6.00 -21.76
CA ILE A 8 10.32 5.03 -22.03
C ILE A 8 11.61 5.60 -21.42
N GLY A 9 12.37 4.78 -20.70
CA GLY A 9 13.70 5.19 -20.23
C GLY A 9 14.61 4.01 -19.93
N ILE A 10 15.83 4.33 -19.52
CA ILE A 10 16.95 3.38 -19.48
C ILE A 10 16.87 2.57 -18.18
N SER A 11 16.80 1.25 -18.28
CA SER A 11 16.81 0.34 -17.12
C SER A 11 18.24 0.17 -16.60
N ASN A 12 18.43 0.17 -15.28
CA ASN A 12 19.73 0.15 -14.59
C ASN A 12 20.53 -1.17 -14.74
N LYS A 13 20.23 -1.99 -15.74
CA LYS A 13 21.04 -3.14 -16.14
C LYS A 13 21.20 -3.08 -17.66
N GLU A 14 22.40 -2.71 -18.08
CA GLU A 14 22.92 -3.02 -19.42
C GLU A 14 22.14 -2.44 -20.60
N GLY A 15 21.77 -1.16 -20.54
CA GLY A 15 21.34 -0.41 -21.73
C GLY A 15 19.99 -0.84 -22.34
N GLN A 16 19.20 -1.68 -21.66
CA GLN A 16 17.86 -2.02 -22.12
C GLN A 16 16.86 -0.90 -21.82
N LEU A 17 16.00 -0.60 -22.80
CA LEU A 17 14.86 0.30 -22.64
C LEU A 17 13.77 -0.39 -21.82
N GLY A 18 13.46 0.14 -20.65
CA GLY A 18 12.38 -0.33 -19.78
C GLY A 18 11.15 0.56 -19.89
N PHE A 19 9.96 -0.05 -19.83
CA PHE A 19 8.72 0.69 -19.66
C PHE A 19 8.65 1.28 -18.25
N ILE A 20 8.61 2.61 -18.13
CA ILE A 20 8.54 3.31 -16.85
C ILE A 20 7.08 3.53 -16.49
N SER A 21 6.62 2.97 -15.37
CA SER A 21 5.33 3.34 -14.78
C SER A 21 5.37 4.81 -14.34
N ALA A 22 4.41 5.61 -14.79
CA ALA A 22 4.37 7.07 -14.59
C ALA A 22 4.25 7.55 -13.12
N ARG A 23 4.28 6.65 -12.12
CA ARG A 23 4.14 6.97 -10.70
C ARG A 23 5.29 6.38 -9.88
N GLY A 24 6.31 7.20 -9.65
CA GLY A 24 7.46 6.90 -8.80
C GLY A 24 8.81 7.14 -9.49
N GLY A 25 9.79 7.67 -8.75
CA GLY A 25 11.17 7.81 -9.24
C GLY A 25 11.91 6.48 -9.29
N LEU A 26 13.10 6.43 -9.91
CA LEU A 26 13.90 5.22 -10.11
C LEU A 26 14.53 4.72 -8.79
N ARG A 27 13.72 4.17 -7.88
CA ARG A 27 14.19 3.50 -6.67
C ARG A 27 13.54 2.13 -6.52
N GLU A 28 14.25 1.20 -5.91
CA GLU A 28 13.70 -0.10 -5.55
C GLU A 28 12.45 0.11 -4.69
N ARG A 29 11.31 -0.48 -5.09
CA ARG A 29 9.93 -0.27 -4.56
C ARG A 29 9.17 0.99 -5.01
N ALA A 30 9.70 1.82 -5.88
CA ALA A 30 8.87 2.82 -6.55
C ALA A 30 7.90 2.12 -7.51
N GLY A 31 6.60 2.45 -7.40
CA GLY A 31 5.57 1.90 -8.28
C GLY A 31 4.96 0.58 -7.82
N ARG A 32 4.95 0.26 -6.51
CA ARG A 32 4.10 -0.84 -6.00
C ARG A 32 2.66 -0.57 -6.46
N LYS A 33 2.08 -1.50 -7.24
CA LYS A 33 0.72 -1.37 -7.79
C LYS A 33 -0.23 -0.93 -6.67
N SER A 34 -1.02 0.11 -6.92
CA SER A 34 -1.99 0.59 -5.95
C SER A 34 -3.03 -0.49 -5.70
N ILE A 35 -3.10 -1.02 -4.48
CA ILE A 35 -4.15 -1.94 -4.03
C ILE A 35 -5.52 -1.25 -4.06
N GLY A 36 -5.54 0.08 -3.92
CA GLY A 36 -6.73 0.93 -3.98
C GLY A 36 -6.39 2.38 -3.60
N ALA A 37 -7.40 3.16 -3.23
CA ALA A 37 -7.23 4.49 -2.67
C ALA A 37 -7.04 4.44 -1.15
N THR A 38 -6.04 5.16 -0.63
CA THR A 38 -5.84 5.31 0.82
C THR A 38 -6.58 6.55 1.32
N ARG A 39 -7.40 6.40 2.35
CA ARG A 39 -8.02 7.51 3.10
C ARG A 39 -7.55 7.44 4.55
N LYS A 40 -7.17 8.58 5.12
CA LYS A 40 -6.81 8.66 6.55
C LYS A 40 -8.08 8.87 7.36
N VAL A 41 -8.26 8.08 8.41
CA VAL A 41 -9.36 8.18 9.35
C VAL A 41 -8.79 8.30 10.76
N SER A 42 -9.42 9.14 11.58
CA SER A 42 -9.15 9.18 13.01
C SER A 42 -10.18 8.30 13.71
N LEU A 43 -9.72 7.46 14.63
CA LEU A 43 -10.58 6.60 15.44
C LEU A 43 -10.33 6.94 16.91
N THR A 44 -11.40 7.06 17.67
CA THR A 44 -11.35 7.22 19.12
C THR A 44 -11.89 5.93 19.72
N LEU A 45 -11.05 5.23 20.47
CA LEU A 45 -11.34 3.98 21.17
C LEU A 45 -10.82 4.13 22.60
N THR A 46 -11.24 3.22 23.49
CA THR A 46 -10.67 3.15 24.85
C THR A 46 -9.21 2.72 24.79
N ASP A 47 -8.43 3.11 25.81
CA ASP A 47 -7.02 2.73 25.92
C ASP A 47 -6.85 1.20 25.96
N ASP A 48 -7.70 0.51 26.72
CA ASP A 48 -7.72 -0.97 26.79
C ASP A 48 -7.86 -1.62 25.40
N LEU A 49 -8.67 -1.03 24.52
CA LEU A 49 -8.88 -1.57 23.19
C LEU A 49 -7.69 -1.25 22.27
N TRP A 50 -7.07 -0.08 22.42
CA TRP A 50 -5.83 0.23 21.73
C TRP A 50 -4.69 -0.72 22.13
N ASP A 51 -4.59 -1.06 23.41
CA ASP A 51 -3.57 -1.99 23.90
C ASP A 51 -3.77 -3.41 23.36
N GLN A 52 -5.01 -3.87 23.26
CA GLN A 52 -5.33 -5.15 22.62
C GLN A 52 -4.97 -5.15 21.12
N ILE A 53 -5.31 -4.07 20.41
CA ILE A 53 -4.96 -3.90 19.00
C ILE A 53 -3.44 -3.95 18.80
N ASP A 54 -2.70 -3.23 19.64
CA ASP A 54 -1.25 -3.16 19.56
C ASP A 54 -0.59 -4.49 19.88
N SER A 55 -1.11 -5.21 20.88
CA SER A 55 -0.63 -6.55 21.25
C SER A 55 -0.85 -7.53 20.10
N TYR A 56 -2.05 -7.55 19.52
CA TYR A 56 -2.39 -8.37 18.36
C TYR A 56 -1.49 -8.05 17.16
N CYS A 57 -1.28 -6.78 16.85
CA CYS A 57 -0.39 -6.36 15.76
C CYS A 57 1.06 -6.81 15.98
N LYS A 58 1.57 -6.74 17.23
CA LYS A 58 2.92 -7.21 17.57
C LYS A 58 3.04 -8.72 17.43
N GLU A 59 2.09 -9.49 17.96
CA GLU A 59 2.08 -10.96 17.91
C GLU A 59 2.06 -11.49 16.48
N HIS A 60 1.26 -10.87 15.61
CA HIS A 60 1.11 -11.30 14.22
C HIS A 60 2.04 -10.58 13.23
N ASN A 61 2.94 -9.70 13.72
CA ASN A 61 3.83 -8.87 12.90
C ASN A 61 3.08 -8.08 11.79
N LEU A 62 1.93 -7.51 12.15
CA LEU A 62 1.07 -6.75 11.26
C LEU A 62 1.14 -5.25 11.57
N SER A 63 1.02 -4.42 10.53
CA SER A 63 0.76 -2.99 10.77
C SER A 63 -0.68 -2.78 11.21
N ARG A 64 -0.94 -1.74 12.02
CA ARG A 64 -2.31 -1.34 12.40
C ARG A 64 -3.22 -1.15 11.18
N SER A 65 -2.69 -0.52 10.13
CA SER A 65 -3.43 -0.31 8.87
C SER A 65 -3.78 -1.62 8.15
N GLU A 66 -2.96 -2.65 8.31
CA GLU A 66 -3.20 -3.96 7.70
C GLU A 66 -4.22 -4.76 8.49
N MET A 67 -4.13 -4.74 9.82
CA MET A 67 -5.14 -5.34 10.68
C MET A 67 -6.50 -4.70 10.43
N MET A 68 -6.59 -3.36 10.47
CA MET A 68 -7.84 -2.63 10.21
C MET A 68 -8.41 -2.92 8.82
N ARG A 69 -7.54 -3.04 7.80
CA ARG A 69 -7.97 -3.43 6.46
C ARG A 69 -8.61 -4.82 6.46
N LYS A 70 -7.96 -5.81 7.08
CA LYS A 70 -8.50 -7.19 7.17
C LYS A 70 -9.84 -7.23 7.89
N VAL A 71 -9.99 -6.48 8.98
CA VAL A 71 -11.27 -6.37 9.71
C VAL A 71 -12.36 -5.79 8.81
N LEU A 72 -12.08 -4.68 8.11
CA LEU A 72 -13.04 -4.07 7.19
C LEU A 72 -13.38 -5.00 6.02
N GLU A 73 -12.39 -5.66 5.42
CA GLU A 73 -12.59 -6.65 4.36
C GLU A 73 -13.45 -7.82 4.86
N SER A 74 -13.19 -8.34 6.07
CA SER A 74 -13.99 -9.42 6.67
C SER A 74 -15.42 -9.02 7.02
N TYR A 75 -15.70 -7.73 7.18
CA TYR A 75 -17.06 -7.25 7.50
C TYR A 75 -17.88 -6.98 6.24
N PHE A 76 -17.26 -6.44 5.18
CA PHE A 76 -17.95 -6.10 3.93
C PHE A 76 -17.97 -7.21 2.88
N TYR A 77 -17.04 -8.17 2.95
CA TYR A 77 -16.92 -9.27 1.98
C TYR A 77 -17.23 -10.66 2.56
N ASN A 78 -17.62 -10.77 3.83
CA ASN A 78 -18.32 -11.95 4.35
C ASN A 78 -19.83 -11.84 4.12
#